data_AF-A0A921JGW4-F1
#
_entry.id   AF-A0A921JGW4-F1
#
_cell.length_a   1.000
_cell.length_b   1.000
_cell.length_c   1.000
_cell.angle_alpha   90.00
_cell.angle_beta   90.00
_cell.angle_gamma   90.00
#
_symmetry.space_group_name_H-M   'P 1'
#
loop_
_entity.id
_entity.type
_entity.pdbx_description
1 polymer ?
#
loop_
_entity_poly.entity_id
_entity_poly.type
_entity_poly.pdbx_seq_one_letter_code
_entity_poly.pdbx_strand_id
1 'polypeptide(L)'
;ATVTYWHVELDAHDILLAEGLPAESYIDGGDRAFFAEASDHALYNPDFVPAGWNGRCRPVAVEGSVVEAERLRLDAVFAGSLSAQCDWDAESTWASL
;
A
#
# COMPACT_ATOMS: atom_id res chain seq x y z
N ALA A 1 -28.78 -10.49 2.55
CA ALA A 1 -27.90 -10.45 3.74
C ALA A 1 -27.84 -9.00 4.24
N THR A 2 -27.69 -8.80 5.55
CA THR A 2 -27.60 -7.46 6.17
C THR A 2 -26.23 -7.33 6.82
N VAL A 3 -25.56 -6.18 6.65
CA VAL A 3 -24.25 -5.88 7.24
C VAL A 3 -24.46 -4.89 8.38
N THR A 4 -23.83 -5.13 9.52
CA THR A 4 -23.76 -4.15 10.63
C THR A 4 -22.41 -3.47 10.57
N TYR A 5 -22.39 -2.14 10.57
CA TYR A 5 -21.19 -1.33 10.52
C TYR A 5 -20.91 -0.70 11.89
N TRP A 6 -19.65 -0.75 12.32
CA TRP A 6 -19.17 -0.15 13.56
C TRP A 6 -17.98 0.76 13.24
N HIS A 7 -17.96 1.96 13.81
CA HIS A 7 -16.77 2.81 13.85
C HIS A 7 -16.20 2.74 15.27
N VAL A 8 -14.98 2.21 15.39
CA VAL A 8 -14.26 2.09 16.65
C VAL A 8 -13.06 3.02 16.61
N GLU A 9 -13.01 3.98 17.53
CA GLU A 9 -11.90 4.93 17.70
C GLU A 9 -11.22 4.65 19.04
N LEU A 10 -9.88 4.67 19.05
CA LEU A 10 -9.05 4.44 20.23
C LEU A 10 -8.36 5.74 20.63
N ASP A 11 -7.98 5.86 21.91
CA ASP A 11 -7.23 7.01 22.42
C ASP A 11 -5.86 7.18 21.74
N ALA A 12 -5.28 6.08 21.25
CA ALA A 12 -4.03 6.03 20.50
C ALA A 12 -4.03 4.87 19.50
N HIS A 13 -3.16 4.95 18.49
CA HIS A 13 -2.93 3.86 17.53
C HIS A 13 -2.45 2.59 18.23
N ASP A 14 -3.17 1.47 18.04
CA ASP A 14 -2.87 0.19 18.67
C ASP A 14 -3.45 -1.00 17.87
N ILE A 15 -3.26 -2.22 18.38
CA ILE A 15 -3.77 -3.47 17.80
C ILE A 15 -5.20 -3.77 18.26
N LEU A 16 -6.06 -4.06 17.29
CA LEU A 16 -7.39 -4.63 17.48
C LEU A 16 -7.42 -6.10 17.03
N LEU A 17 -8.38 -6.88 17.53
CA LEU A 17 -8.64 -8.22 17.04
C LEU A 17 -9.84 -8.20 16.09
N ALA A 18 -9.58 -8.42 14.80
CA ALA A 18 -10.61 -8.60 13.78
C ALA A 18 -10.76 -10.09 13.49
N GLU A 19 -11.89 -10.69 13.88
CA GLU A 19 -12.12 -12.14 13.74
C GLU A 19 -11.00 -13.00 14.35
N GLY A 20 -10.45 -12.55 15.49
CA GLY A 20 -9.35 -13.22 16.20
C GLY A 20 -7.95 -12.95 15.62
N LEU A 21 -7.83 -12.18 14.54
CA LEU A 21 -6.55 -11.79 13.95
C LEU A 21 -6.13 -10.39 14.39
N PRO A 22 -4.85 -10.19 14.79
CA PRO A 22 -4.30 -8.85 15.05
C PRO A 22 -4.37 -7.97 13.80
N ALA A 23 -4.98 -6.80 13.94
CA ALA A 23 -5.05 -5.75 12.94
C ALA A 23 -4.65 -4.41 13.57
N GLU A 24 -3.82 -3.63 12.87
CA GLU A 24 -3.49 -2.27 13.31
C GLU A 24 -4.71 -1.35 13.15
N SER A 25 -5.01 -0.56 14.19
CA SER A 25 -5.99 0.51 14.09
C SER A 25 -5.50 1.58 13.11
N TYR A 26 -6.37 2.52 12.75
CA TYR A 26 -5.95 3.70 11.99
C TYR A 26 -4.77 4.40 12.70
N ILE A 27 -3.73 4.73 11.94
CA ILE A 27 -2.61 5.58 12.35
C ILE A 27 -2.85 6.96 11.75
N ASP A 28 -2.91 7.99 12.60
CA ASP A 28 -3.02 9.36 12.11
C ASP A 28 -1.67 9.83 11.57
N GLY A 29 -1.48 9.65 10.26
CA GLY A 29 -0.30 10.13 9.54
C GLY A 29 -0.41 11.59 9.14
N GLY A 30 -1.42 12.35 9.60
CA GLY A 30 -1.76 13.67 9.07
C GLY A 30 -2.61 13.63 7.80
N ASP A 31 -3.14 12.45 7.47
CA ASP A 31 -4.00 12.18 6.32
C ASP A 31 -5.49 12.18 6.71
N ARG A 32 -5.85 12.41 7.99
CA ARG A 32 -7.25 12.53 8.44
C ARG A 32 -8.02 13.61 7.67
N ALA A 33 -7.32 14.66 7.23
CA ALA A 33 -7.89 15.73 6.41
C ALA A 33 -8.47 15.22 5.06
N PHE A 34 -8.04 14.07 4.53
CA PHE A 34 -8.64 13.47 3.32
C PHE A 34 -10.10 13.05 3.53
N PHE A 35 -10.53 12.85 4.78
CA PHE A 35 -11.85 12.34 5.13
C PHE A 35 -12.78 13.40 5.72
N ALA A 36 -12.28 14.61 5.98
CA ALA A 36 -13.09 15.74 6.40
C ALA A 36 -13.62 16.50 5.18
N GLU A 37 -14.87 16.97 5.23
CA GLU A 37 -15.59 17.63 4.12
C GLU A 37 -15.00 19.01 3.69
N ALA A 38 -13.81 19.38 4.16
CA ALA A 38 -13.10 20.61 3.85
C ALA A 38 -11.59 20.37 3.81
N SER A 39 -11.12 19.59 2.82
CA SER A 39 -9.69 19.59 2.48
C SER A 39 -9.27 21.04 2.19
N ASP A 40 -8.44 21.63 3.03
CA ASP A 40 -7.92 23.01 2.96
C ASP A 40 -6.98 23.23 1.75
N HIS A 41 -7.20 22.53 0.63
CA HIS A 41 -6.38 22.51 -0.59
C HIS A 41 -4.94 22.00 -0.40
N ALA A 42 -4.44 21.89 0.83
CA ALA A 42 -3.12 21.32 1.15
C ALA A 42 -2.94 19.90 0.58
N LEU A 43 -4.02 19.13 0.48
CA LEU A 43 -4.03 17.77 -0.08
C LEU A 43 -3.99 17.72 -1.61
N TYR A 44 -4.07 18.87 -2.29
CA TYR A 44 -3.86 18.96 -3.75
C TYR A 44 -2.39 19.15 -4.12
N ASN A 45 -1.52 19.35 -3.13
CA ASN A 45 -0.09 19.39 -3.38
C ASN A 45 0.43 17.96 -3.62
N PRO A 46 0.92 17.62 -4.83
CA PRO A 46 1.46 16.29 -5.11
C PRO A 46 2.72 15.97 -4.29
N ASP A 47 3.37 16.99 -3.73
CA ASP A 47 4.52 16.87 -2.83
C ASP A 47 4.13 16.90 -1.35
N PHE A 48 2.84 16.82 -1.02
CA PHE A 48 2.41 16.71 0.38
C PHE A 48 2.87 15.38 0.94
N VAL A 49 3.80 15.43 1.89
CA VAL A 49 4.25 14.26 2.66
C VAL A 49 3.71 14.40 4.08
N PRO A 50 2.62 13.69 4.42
CA PRO A 50 2.08 13.69 5.76
C PRO A 50 3.15 13.19 6.76
N ALA A 51 3.42 13.96 7.82
CA ALA A 51 4.33 13.55 8.88
C ALA A 51 3.63 12.51 9.78
N GLY A 52 4.32 11.43 10.19
CA GLY A 52 3.78 10.54 11.24
C GLY A 52 3.62 9.07 10.90
N TRP A 53 4.19 8.58 9.79
CA TRP A 53 4.19 7.13 9.50
C TRP A 53 5.15 6.32 10.40
N ASN A 54 5.88 7.00 11.29
CA ASN A 54 6.73 6.44 12.33
C ASN A 54 5.93 6.11 13.60
N GLY A 55 4.99 5.17 13.52
CA GLY A 55 4.16 4.78 14.66
C GLY A 55 3.52 3.40 14.58
N ARG A 56 3.85 2.61 13.54
CA ARG A 56 3.31 1.25 13.37
C ARG A 56 3.61 0.39 14.59
N CYS A 57 2.63 -0.40 15.01
CA CYS A 57 2.77 -1.33 16.13
C CYS A 57 3.89 -2.35 15.90
N ARG A 58 4.18 -2.70 14.63
CA ARG A 58 5.34 -3.52 14.27
C ARG A 58 6.37 -2.72 13.46
N PRO A 59 7.68 -2.89 13.75
CA PRO A 59 8.72 -2.28 12.94
C PRO A 59 8.62 -2.71 11.47
N VAL A 60 8.71 -1.75 10.57
CA VAL A 60 8.76 -2.01 9.13
C VAL A 60 10.20 -2.19 8.71
N ALA A 61 10.52 -3.37 8.17
CA ALA A 61 11.79 -3.59 7.52
C ALA A 61 11.78 -2.87 6.16
N VAL A 62 12.62 -1.85 6.01
CA VAL A 62 12.80 -1.10 4.75
C VAL A 62 14.09 -1.47 4.02
N GLU A 63 14.98 -2.19 4.71
CA GLU A 63 16.28 -2.64 4.22
C GLU A 63 16.68 -4.00 4.83
N GLY A 64 17.80 -4.54 4.38
CA GLY A 64 18.37 -5.80 4.88
C GLY A 64 18.00 -7.02 4.04
N SER A 65 18.54 -8.19 4.42
CA SER A 65 18.49 -9.41 3.60
C SER A 65 17.08 -9.90 3.29
N VAL A 66 16.14 -9.75 4.24
CA VAL A 66 14.74 -10.13 4.03
C VAL A 66 14.08 -9.24 2.97
N VAL A 67 14.34 -7.94 3.01
CA VAL A 67 13.79 -6.98 2.03
C VAL A 67 14.39 -7.22 0.65
N GLU A 68 15.69 -7.46 0.56
CA GLU A 68 16.36 -7.74 -0.72
C GLU A 68 15.89 -9.07 -1.33
N ALA A 69 15.65 -10.10 -0.52
CA ALA A 69 15.08 -11.35 -1.00
C ALA A 69 13.67 -11.17 -1.58
N GLU A 70 12.81 -10.39 -0.93
CA GLU A 70 11.47 -10.09 -1.43
C GLU A 70 11.49 -9.22 -2.69
N ARG A 71 12.43 -8.27 -2.79
CA ARG A 71 12.64 -7.48 -4.02
C ARG A 71 12.98 -8.38 -5.20
N LEU A 72 13.97 -9.26 -5.05
CA LEU A 72 14.34 -10.22 -6.09
C LEU A 72 13.16 -11.14 -6.48
N ARG A 73 12.36 -11.57 -5.51
CA ARG A 73 11.16 -12.38 -5.77
C ARG A 73 10.13 -11.59 -6.58
N LEU A 74 9.85 -10.35 -6.21
CA LEU A 74 8.90 -9.49 -6.92
C LEU A 74 9.40 -9.15 -8.33
N ASP A 75 10.69 -8.86 -8.50
CA ASP A 75 11.30 -8.62 -9.81
C ASP A 75 11.10 -9.81 -10.74
N ALA A 76 11.32 -11.04 -10.25
CA ALA A 76 11.07 -12.25 -11.03
C ALA A 76 9.59 -12.42 -11.39
N VAL A 77 8.68 -12.13 -10.45
CA VAL A 77 7.22 -12.16 -10.70
C VAL A 77 6.84 -11.14 -11.77
N PHE A 78 7.32 -9.90 -11.67
CA PHE A 78 7.02 -8.85 -12.63
C PHE A 78 7.65 -9.12 -13.99
N ALA A 79 8.88 -9.63 -14.06
CA ALA A 79 9.52 -10.03 -15.31
C ALA A 79 8.73 -11.15 -16.01
N GLY A 80 8.28 -12.16 -15.26
CA GLY A 80 7.44 -13.23 -15.80
C GLY A 80 6.08 -12.72 -16.29
N SER A 81 5.40 -11.90 -15.47
CA SER A 81 4.12 -11.29 -15.84
C SER A 81 4.25 -10.40 -17.08
N LEU A 82 5.29 -9.57 -17.14
CA LEU A 82 5.55 -8.71 -18.27
C LEU A 82 5.86 -9.53 -19.52
N SER A 83 6.69 -10.57 -19.42
CA SER A 83 7.00 -11.45 -20.56
C SER A 83 5.75 -12.12 -21.12
N ALA A 84 4.81 -12.55 -20.27
CA ALA A 84 3.55 -13.15 -20.71
C ALA A 84 2.59 -12.13 -21.33
N GLN A 85 2.58 -10.89 -20.82
CA GLN A 85 1.75 -9.81 -21.37
C GLN A 85 2.33 -9.21 -22.65
N CYS A 86 3.66 -9.17 -22.73
CA CYS A 86 4.44 -8.79 -23.89
C CYS A 86 4.73 -9.98 -24.80
N ASP A 87 3.89 -11.02 -24.79
CA ASP A 87 3.87 -12.01 -25.88
C ASP A 87 3.39 -11.31 -27.16
N TRP A 88 4.25 -10.41 -27.67
CA TRP A 88 4.27 -9.99 -29.05
C TRP A 88 4.48 -11.29 -29.79
N ASP A 89 3.42 -11.82 -30.41
CA ASP A 89 3.46 -13.08 -31.14
C ASP A 89 4.81 -13.19 -31.86
N ALA A 90 5.53 -14.30 -31.72
CA ALA A 90 6.79 -14.49 -32.46
C ALA A 90 6.57 -14.39 -33.99
N GLU A 91 5.31 -14.41 -34.45
CA GLU A 91 4.84 -14.10 -35.80
C GLU A 91 4.65 -12.61 -36.11
N SER A 92 4.89 -11.71 -35.16
CA SER A 92 5.00 -10.27 -35.38
C SER A 92 6.29 -9.97 -36.14
N THR A 93 6.33 -10.44 -37.38
CA THR A 93 7.26 -10.00 -38.40
C THR A 93 7.03 -8.52 -38.60
N TRP A 94 7.78 -7.68 -37.87
CA TRP A 94 8.10 -6.35 -38.36
C TRP A 94 9.03 -6.53 -39.56
N ALA A 95 8.51 -7.08 -40.65
CA ALA A 95 9.27 -7.32 -41.86
C ALA A 95 9.93 -6.00 -42.29
N SER A 96 11.26 -5.98 -42.17
CA SER A 96 12.26 -5.17 -42.86
C SER A 96 11.71 -3.96 -43.61
N LEU A 97 12.05 -2.76 -43.11
CA LEU A 97 12.20 -1.56 -43.95
C LEU A 97 13.68 -1.34 -44.25
#